data_AF-A0A8S3W8U2-F1
#
_entry.id   AF-A0A8S3W8U2-F1
#
_cell.length_a   1.000
_cell.length_b   1.000
_cell.length_c   1.000
_cell.angle_alpha   90.00
_cell.angle_beta   90.00
_cell.angle_gamma   90.00
#
_symmetry.space_group_name_H-M   'P 1'
#
loop_
_entity.id
_entity.type
_entity.pdbx_description
1 polymer ?
#
loop_
_entity_poly.entity_id
_entity_poly.type
_entity_poly.pdbx_seq_one_letter_code
_entity_poly.pdbx_strand_id
1 'polypeptide(L)'
;MMADEMKKRFYESTIVLIASKGKNNQLFTNDQYMSLILKVEESKNKITKKTPEDYQRLARYDFVKIGASEKLIIPVKNEGDPIIYYAHLDETFQIIHD
;
A
#
# COMPACT_ATOMS: atom_id res chain seq x y z
N MET A 1 1.85 24.78 -11.96
CA MET A 1 1.65 25.77 -10.88
C MET A 1 0.42 25.47 -10.03
N MET A 2 -0.83 25.47 -10.54
CA MET A 2 -1.99 25.16 -9.67
C MET A 2 -2.12 23.70 -9.23
N ALA A 3 -1.74 22.73 -10.09
CA ALA A 3 -1.78 21.31 -9.76
C ALA A 3 -0.80 20.94 -8.64
N ASP A 4 0.40 21.55 -8.62
CA ASP A 4 1.42 21.30 -7.60
C ASP A 4 1.00 21.80 -6.23
N GLU A 5 0.32 22.95 -6.16
CA GLU A 5 -0.15 23.53 -4.91
C GLU A 5 -1.31 22.73 -4.32
N MET A 6 -2.22 22.25 -5.19
CA MET A 6 -3.31 21.34 -4.80
C MET A 6 -2.77 19.99 -4.30
N LYS A 7 -1.78 19.43 -5.00
CA LYS A 7 -1.11 18.19 -4.61
C LYS A 7 -0.40 18.33 -3.27
N LYS A 8 0.32 19.44 -3.07
CA LYS A 8 1.00 19.75 -1.81
C LYS A 8 0.01 19.81 -0.65
N ARG A 9 -1.09 20.54 -0.81
CA ARG A 9 -2.12 20.66 0.23
C ARG A 9 -2.80 19.31 0.55
N PHE A 10 -3.07 18.51 -0.47
CA PHE A 10 -3.58 17.14 -0.29
C PHE A 10 -2.62 16.29 0.52
N TYR A 11 -1.33 16.30 0.17
CA TYR A 11 -0.30 15.54 0.88
C TYR A 11 -0.16 15.97 2.34
N GLU A 12 -0.02 17.27 2.59
CA GLU A 12 0.16 17.81 3.95
C GLU A 12 -1.03 17.46 4.85
N SER A 13 -2.25 17.68 4.37
CA SER A 13 -3.47 17.34 5.13
C SER A 13 -3.59 15.83 5.37
N THR A 14 -3.22 15.01 4.40
CA THR A 14 -3.30 13.55 4.53
C THR A 14 -2.25 13.00 5.48
N ILE A 15 -1.04 13.56 5.51
CA ILE A 15 0.02 13.18 6.46
C ILE A 15 -0.42 13.46 7.91
N VAL A 16 -1.01 14.62 8.17
CA VAL A 16 -1.58 14.96 9.48
C VAL A 16 -2.67 13.96 9.89
N LEU A 17 -3.48 13.53 8.92
CA LEU A 17 -4.56 12.57 9.13
C LEU A 17 -4.04 11.15 9.41
N ILE A 18 -2.98 10.72 8.69
CA ILE A 18 -2.27 9.46 8.94
C ILE A 18 -1.68 9.44 10.35
N ALA A 19 -1.04 10.55 10.76
CA ALA A 19 -0.43 10.67 12.08
C ALA A 19 -1.49 10.59 13.21
N SER A 20 -2.68 11.16 13.00
CA SER A 20 -3.76 11.14 13.99
C SER A 20 -4.56 9.84 14.04
N LYS A 21 -4.73 9.13 12.91
CA LYS A 21 -5.49 7.84 12.87
C LYS A 21 -4.68 6.62 13.32
N GLY A 22 -3.38 6.75 13.56
CA GLY A 22 -2.52 5.66 14.03
C GLY A 22 -2.35 4.52 13.01
N LYS A 23 -1.83 3.37 13.47
CA LYS A 23 -1.34 2.25 12.62
C LYS A 23 -2.42 1.45 11.87
N ASN A 24 -3.71 1.73 12.08
CA ASN A 24 -4.82 0.98 11.46
C ASN A 24 -5.38 1.63 10.19
N ASN A 25 -4.74 2.67 9.66
CA ASN A 25 -5.18 3.28 8.41
C ASN A 25 -4.61 2.54 7.18
N GLN A 26 -5.34 2.58 6.07
CA GLN A 26 -4.94 2.02 4.77
C GLN A 26 -4.42 3.13 3.84
N LEU A 27 -3.89 4.21 4.40
CA LEU A 27 -3.34 5.34 3.64
C LEU A 27 -1.83 5.20 3.64
N PHE A 28 -1.27 5.02 2.45
CA PHE A 28 0.15 4.75 2.28
C PHE A 28 0.82 5.87 1.52
N THR A 29 1.82 6.52 2.13
CA THR A 29 2.79 7.27 1.34
C THR A 29 3.52 6.33 0.38
N ASN A 30 4.11 6.85 -0.69
CA ASN A 30 4.84 6.00 -1.64
C ASN A 30 5.94 5.16 -0.94
N ASP A 31 6.69 5.77 -0.02
CA ASP A 31 7.72 5.07 0.76
C ASP A 31 7.15 3.97 1.67
N GLN A 32 6.01 4.25 2.32
CA GLN A 32 5.34 3.25 3.17
C GLN A 32 4.81 2.09 2.34
N TYR A 33 4.27 2.38 1.16
CA TYR A 33 3.76 1.41 0.22
C TYR A 33 4.87 0.46 -0.25
N MET A 34 5.99 1.02 -0.71
CA MET A 34 7.17 0.25 -1.16
C MET A 34 7.79 -0.53 0.00
N SER A 35 7.91 0.07 1.19
CA SER A 35 8.37 -0.64 2.38
C SER A 35 7.45 -1.81 2.76
N LEU A 36 6.14 -1.68 2.56
CA LEU A 36 5.20 -2.76 2.83
C LEU A 36 5.34 -3.91 1.83
N ILE A 37 5.54 -3.62 0.54
CA ILE A 37 5.81 -4.64 -0.48
C ILE A 37 7.06 -5.44 -0.11
N LEU A 38 8.16 -4.77 0.20
CA LEU A 38 9.41 -5.42 0.63
C LEU A 38 9.20 -6.29 1.87
N LYS A 39 8.45 -5.80 2.87
CA LYS A 39 8.13 -6.59 4.07
C LYS A 39 7.25 -7.80 3.77
N VAL A 40 6.31 -7.70 2.82
CA VAL A 40 5.49 -8.84 2.39
C VAL A 40 6.38 -9.87 1.70
N GLU A 41 7.27 -9.44 0.81
CA GLU A 41 8.25 -10.30 0.14
C GLU A 41 9.16 -11.00 1.15
N GLU A 42 9.74 -10.27 2.11
CA GLU A 42 10.53 -10.83 3.21
C GLU A 42 9.71 -11.86 4.01
N SER A 43 8.46 -11.54 4.37
CA SER A 43 7.59 -12.48 5.09
C SER A 43 7.26 -13.74 4.29
N LYS A 44 7.14 -13.64 2.95
CA LYS A 44 6.97 -14.80 2.07
C LYS A 44 8.23 -15.66 2.03
N ASN A 45 9.39 -15.02 1.92
CA ASN A 45 10.70 -15.68 1.80
C ASN A 45 11.22 -16.26 3.12
N LYS A 46 10.70 -15.83 4.28
CA LYS A 46 11.02 -16.44 5.58
C LYS A 46 10.50 -17.88 5.62
N ILE A 47 11.40 -18.86 5.68
CA ILE A 47 11.05 -20.28 5.82
C ILE A 47 10.96 -20.70 7.29
N THR A 48 11.74 -20.06 8.18
CA THR A 48 11.77 -20.36 9.61
C THR A 48 11.56 -19.09 10.45
N LYS A 49 11.14 -19.23 11.70
CA LYS A 49 10.93 -18.13 12.67
C LYS A 49 9.95 -17.03 12.21
N LYS A 50 8.89 -17.38 11.47
CA LYS A 50 7.81 -16.43 11.15
C LYS A 50 7.18 -15.91 12.44
N THR A 51 7.14 -14.60 12.60
CA THR A 51 6.46 -13.97 13.74
C THR A 51 4.94 -13.93 13.49
N PRO A 52 4.11 -13.76 14.53
CA PRO A 52 2.67 -13.52 14.35
C PRO A 52 2.38 -12.36 13.39
N GLU A 53 3.23 -11.33 13.40
CA GLU A 53 3.14 -10.19 12.47
C GLU A 53 3.39 -10.58 11.01
N ASP A 54 4.34 -11.50 10.76
CA ASP A 54 4.57 -12.02 9.40
C ASP A 54 3.33 -12.76 8.88
N TYR A 55 2.69 -13.59 9.72
CA TYR A 55 1.44 -14.27 9.33
C TYR A 55 0.29 -13.28 9.11
N GLN A 56 0.12 -12.30 10.00
CA GLN A 56 -0.91 -11.27 9.84
C GLN A 56 -0.68 -10.44 8.57
N ARG A 57 0.58 -10.14 8.23
CA ARG A 57 0.93 -9.41 7.01
C ARG A 57 0.56 -10.20 5.77
N LEU A 58 0.94 -11.48 5.69
CA LEU A 58 0.60 -12.35 4.56
C LEU A 58 -0.91 -12.62 4.43
N ALA A 59 -1.65 -12.58 5.54
CA ALA A 59 -3.11 -12.74 5.51
C ALA A 59 -3.85 -11.48 5.03
N ARG A 60 -3.25 -10.29 5.17
CA ARG A 60 -3.86 -9.00 4.82
C ARG A 60 -3.37 -8.43 3.50
N TYR A 61 -2.13 -8.72 3.15
CA TYR A 61 -1.44 -8.11 2.04
C TYR A 61 -0.75 -9.18 1.21
N ASP A 62 -0.87 -9.00 -0.08
CA ASP A 62 -0.08 -9.70 -1.07
C ASP A 62 0.49 -8.65 -2.04
N PHE A 63 1.39 -9.05 -2.94
CA PHE A 63 1.87 -8.18 -4.00
C PHE A 63 1.91 -8.94 -5.32
N VAL A 64 1.68 -8.20 -6.40
CA VAL A 64 1.77 -8.69 -7.76
C VAL A 64 2.68 -7.77 -8.55
N LYS A 65 3.45 -8.35 -9.46
CA LYS A 65 4.29 -7.61 -10.38
C LYS A 65 3.55 -7.45 -11.70
N ILE A 66 3.19 -6.22 -12.06
CA ILE A 66 2.55 -5.89 -13.33
C ILE A 66 3.57 -5.13 -14.17
N GLY A 67 4.21 -5.84 -15.10
CA GLY A 67 5.30 -5.30 -15.91
C GLY A 67 6.52 -4.91 -15.06
N ALA A 68 6.88 -3.62 -15.08
CA ALA A 68 7.99 -3.08 -14.30
C ALA A 68 7.59 -2.59 -12.89
N SER A 69 6.29 -2.58 -12.56
CA SER A 69 5.79 -2.03 -11.31
C SER A 69 5.26 -3.12 -10.38
N GLU A 70 5.56 -2.97 -9.10
CA GLU A 70 5.03 -3.82 -8.04
C GLU A 70 3.79 -3.14 -7.43
N LYS A 71 2.71 -3.91 -7.32
CA LYS A 71 1.43 -3.45 -6.77
C LYS A 71 1.09 -4.27 -5.55
N LEU A 72 0.81 -3.58 -4.45
CA LEU A 72 0.26 -4.15 -3.24
C LEU A 72 -1.22 -4.48 -3.48
N ILE A 73 -1.62 -5.71 -3.19
CA ILE A 73 -2.97 -6.22 -3.41
C ILE A 73 -3.53 -6.86 -2.14
N ILE A 74 -4.84 -7.03 -2.13
CA ILE A 74 -5.50 -7.94 -1.20
C ILE A 74 -5.22 -9.37 -1.67
N PRO A 75 -4.80 -10.30 -0.78
CA PRO A 75 -4.57 -11.69 -1.14
C PRO A 75 -5.80 -12.29 -1.84
N VAL A 76 -5.59 -12.79 -3.06
CA VAL A 76 -6.62 -13.46 -3.85
C VAL A 76 -6.86 -14.85 -3.25
N LYS A 77 -8.10 -15.16 -2.90
CA LYS A 77 -8.43 -16.42 -2.21
C LYS A 77 -8.90 -17.50 -3.17
N ASN A 78 -9.68 -17.12 -4.19
CA ASN A 78 -10.21 -18.05 -5.17
C ASN A 78 -9.81 -17.64 -6.59
N GLU A 79 -9.69 -18.64 -7.46
CA GLU A 79 -9.48 -18.42 -8.88
C GLU A 79 -10.70 -17.73 -9.49
N GLY A 80 -10.49 -16.58 -10.15
CA GLY A 80 -11.56 -15.74 -10.70
C GLY A 80 -12.00 -14.58 -9.80
N ASP A 81 -11.52 -14.49 -8.56
CA ASP A 81 -11.75 -13.30 -7.73
C ASP A 81 -11.04 -12.08 -8.34
N PRO A 82 -11.67 -10.87 -8.29
CA PRO A 82 -11.05 -9.67 -8.81
C PRO A 82 -9.81 -9.29 -7.99
N ILE A 83 -8.75 -8.87 -8.68
CA ILE A 83 -7.53 -8.37 -8.03
C ILE A 83 -7.77 -6.93 -7.57
N ILE A 84 -7.87 -6.74 -6.26
CA ILE A 84 -8.00 -5.41 -5.65
C ILE A 84 -6.62 -4.94 -5.23
N TYR A 85 -6.15 -3.85 -5.83
CA TYR A 85 -4.89 -3.21 -5.47
C TYR A 85 -5.11 -1.99 -4.56
N TYR A 86 -4.15 -1.77 -3.67
CA TYR A 86 -4.05 -0.53 -2.91
C TYR A 86 -3.36 0.52 -3.78
N ALA A 87 -3.88 1.74 -3.76
CA ALA A 87 -3.24 2.91 -4.36
C ALA A 87 -2.39 3.64 -3.32
N HIS A 88 -1.22 4.14 -3.72
CA HIS A 88 -0.47 5.09 -2.88
C HIS A 88 -1.04 6.52 -3.02
N LEU A 89 -0.59 7.43 -2.16
CA LEU A 89 -1.12 8.81 -2.13
C LEU A 89 -1.01 9.54 -3.48
N ASP A 90 0.09 9.40 -4.22
CA ASP A 90 0.22 10.03 -5.56
C ASP A 90 -0.82 9.48 -6.54
N GLU A 91 -1.03 8.17 -6.57
CA GLU A 91 -2.07 7.56 -7.42
C GLU A 91 -3.46 8.00 -6.99
N THR A 92 -3.71 8.07 -5.68
CA THR A 92 -4.99 8.51 -5.13
C THR A 92 -5.27 9.96 -5.54
N PHE A 93 -4.26 10.83 -5.47
CA PHE A 93 -4.36 12.19 -5.94
C PHE A 93 -4.68 12.24 -7.43
N GLN A 94 -3.95 11.48 -8.26
CA GLN A 94 -4.21 11.44 -9.71
C GLN A 94 -5.64 10.97 -10.01
N ILE A 95 -6.12 9.92 -9.36
CA ILE A 95 -7.47 9.35 -9.58
C ILE A 95 -8.58 10.36 -9.22
N ILE A 96 -8.38 11.17 -8.17
CA ILE A 96 -9.39 12.15 -7.73
C ILE A 96 -9.41 13.40 -8.63
N HIS A 97 -8.31 13.68 -9.33
CA HIS A 97 -8.11 14.90 -10.10
C HIS A 97 -8.06 14.68 -11.63
N ASP A 98 -8.27 13.46 -12.10
CA ASP A 98 -8.58 13.09 -13.51
C ASP A 98 -10.06 13.33 -13.83
#